data_AF-A0A1X1QUR6-F1
#
_entry.id   AF-A0A1X1QUR6-F1
#
_cell.length_a   1.000
_cell.length_b   1.000
_cell.length_c   1.000
_cell.angle_alpha   90.00
_cell.angle_beta   90.00
_cell.angle_gamma   90.00
#
_symmetry.space_group_name_H-M   'P 1'
#
loop_
_entity.id
_entity.type
_entity.pdbx_description
1 polymer ?
#
loop_
_entity_poly.entity_id
_entity_poly.type
_entity_poly.pdbx_seq_one_letter_code
_entity_poly.pdbx_strand_id
1 'polypeptide(L)'
;MPRNDTSWMDEEDERAESQADTGQPPNAEAPQLVRKEAKAPPRATKGFYIQELHSMAFDRLVFEQKQAKGKKAPELAEEAIELLLKKYGLKINDI
;
A
#
# COMPACT_ATOMS: atom_id res chain seq x y z
N MET A 1 15.25 7.98 59.46
CA MET A 1 14.36 8.54 58.43
C MET A 1 14.33 7.54 57.27
N PRO A 2 13.32 6.67 57.12
CA PRO A 2 13.23 5.92 55.88
C PRO A 2 12.65 6.86 54.82
N ARG A 3 13.40 7.07 53.74
CA ARG A 3 12.97 7.85 52.58
C ARG A 3 11.85 7.07 51.89
N ASN A 4 10.63 7.60 51.94
CA ASN A 4 9.48 7.06 51.23
C ASN A 4 9.27 7.85 49.92
N ASP A 5 10.36 8.14 49.22
CA ASP A 5 10.37 9.08 48.08
C ASP A 5 10.31 8.36 46.71
N THR A 6 10.29 7.03 46.68
CA THR A 6 10.38 6.23 45.44
C THR A 6 9.25 5.23 45.22
N SER A 7 8.28 5.10 46.14
CA SER A 7 7.20 4.11 45.98
C SER A 7 6.39 4.32 44.70
N TRP A 8 6.19 5.58 44.30
CA TRP A 8 5.53 5.93 43.06
C TRP A 8 6.33 5.55 41.80
N MET A 9 7.66 5.49 41.91
CA MET A 9 8.57 5.14 40.81
C MET A 9 8.59 3.64 40.61
N ASP A 10 8.63 2.89 41.71
CA ASP A 10 8.52 1.43 41.70
C ASP A 10 7.12 0.99 41.18
N GLU A 11 6.05 1.66 41.62
CA GLU A 11 4.68 1.42 41.12
C GLU A 11 4.53 1.75 39.63
N GLU A 12 5.22 2.77 39.14
CA GLU A 12 5.20 3.15 37.72
C GLU A 12 5.98 2.15 36.85
N ASP A 13 7.11 1.65 37.34
CA ASP A 13 7.91 0.64 36.66
C ASP A 13 7.13 -0.69 36.54
N GLU A 14 6.48 -1.16 37.62
CA GLU A 14 5.61 -2.35 37.58
C GLU A 14 4.42 -2.17 36.62
N ARG A 15 3.86 -0.95 36.56
CA ARG A 15 2.79 -0.62 35.62
C ARG A 15 3.26 -0.64 34.17
N ALA A 16 4.48 -0.16 33.90
CA ALA A 16 5.06 -0.18 32.57
C ALA A 16 5.39 -1.60 32.10
N GLU A 17 5.95 -2.43 32.99
CA GLU A 17 6.25 -3.84 32.71
C GLU A 17 4.96 -4.63 32.38
N SER A 18 3.91 -4.46 33.19
CA SER A 18 2.63 -5.14 32.95
C SER A 18 1.94 -4.70 31.65
N GLN A 19 2.10 -3.45 31.23
CA GLN A 19 1.60 -2.97 29.93
C GLN A 19 2.41 -3.52 28.75
N ALA A 20 3.72 -3.65 28.90
CA ALA A 20 4.59 -4.23 27.88
C ALA A 20 4.28 -5.73 27.66
N ASP A 21 4.06 -6.48 28.73
CA ASP A 21 3.76 -7.92 28.67
C ASP A 21 2.37 -8.21 28.09
N THR A 22 1.39 -7.35 28.38
CA THR A 22 0.01 -7.51 27.89
C THR A 22 -0.18 -6.96 26.47
N GLY A 23 0.73 -6.10 26.00
CA GLY A 23 0.63 -5.44 24.69
C GLY A 23 -0.61 -4.57 24.53
N GLN A 24 -1.33 -4.28 25.63
CA GLN A 24 -2.55 -3.49 25.62
C GLN A 24 -2.23 -2.03 25.93
N PRO A 25 -2.65 -1.08 25.09
CA PRO A 25 -2.50 0.33 25.43
C PRO A 25 -3.35 0.64 26.67
N PRO A 26 -2.90 1.57 27.54
CA PRO A 26 -3.62 1.95 28.76
C PRO A 26 -4.99 2.57 28.47
N ASN A 27 -5.24 3.00 27.24
CA ASN A 27 -6.54 3.48 26.78
C ASN A 27 -6.99 2.69 25.56
N ALA A 28 -7.78 1.64 25.80
CA ALA A 28 -8.37 0.81 24.76
C ALA A 28 -9.49 1.54 23.96
N GLU A 29 -10.07 2.60 24.52
CA GLU A 29 -11.15 3.38 23.90
C GLU A 29 -10.63 4.50 22.99
N ALA A 30 -9.32 4.81 23.04
CA ALA A 30 -8.74 5.83 22.18
C ALA A 30 -8.74 5.37 20.71
N PRO A 31 -9.12 6.25 19.76
CA PRO A 31 -9.09 5.90 18.34
C PRO A 31 -7.65 5.61 17.91
N GLN A 32 -7.38 4.33 17.63
CA GLN A 32 -6.09 3.90 17.11
C GLN A 32 -5.96 4.30 15.65
N LEU A 33 -4.76 4.73 15.26
CA LEU A 33 -4.44 5.06 13.87
C LEU A 33 -4.31 3.76 13.05
N VAL A 34 -5.44 3.17 12.68
CA VAL A 34 -5.45 2.00 11.78
C VAL A 34 -5.10 2.48 10.38
N ARG A 35 -3.91 2.13 9.88
CA ARG A 35 -3.55 2.33 8.47
C ARG A 35 -4.44 1.45 7.60
N LYS A 36 -5.60 1.95 7.22
CA LYS A 36 -6.47 1.35 6.18
C LYS A 36 -5.87 1.64 4.81
N GLU A 37 -4.71 1.07 4.53
CA GLU A 37 -4.19 1.08 3.16
C GLU A 37 -4.96 0.02 2.37
N ALA A 38 -5.89 0.46 1.53
CA ALA A 38 -6.49 -0.39 0.51
C ALA A 38 -5.37 -0.86 -0.43
N LYS A 39 -4.76 -2.00 -0.10
CA LYS A 39 -3.64 -2.54 -0.84
C LYS A 39 -4.15 -2.98 -2.22
N ALA A 40 -3.70 -2.27 -3.26
CA ALA A 40 -3.97 -2.65 -4.64
C ALA A 40 -3.48 -4.08 -4.89
N PRO A 41 -4.10 -4.82 -5.83
CA PRO A 41 -3.70 -6.19 -6.14
C PRO A 41 -2.20 -6.27 -6.50
N PRO A 42 -1.52 -7.36 -6.15
CA PRO A 42 -0.10 -7.53 -6.43
C PRO A 42 0.14 -7.59 -7.94
N ARG A 43 1.05 -6.75 -8.45
CA ARG A 43 1.45 -6.69 -9.87
C ARG A 43 2.80 -7.38 -10.07
N ALA A 44 2.93 -8.11 -11.18
CA ALA A 44 4.19 -8.73 -11.61
C ALA A 44 4.81 -7.97 -12.81
N THR A 45 6.13 -7.93 -12.89
CA THR A 45 6.85 -7.30 -14.01
C THR A 45 6.90 -8.22 -15.22
N LYS A 46 6.35 -7.79 -16.36
CA LYS A 46 6.48 -8.47 -17.65
C LYS A 46 7.29 -7.62 -18.61
N GLY A 47 8.46 -8.12 -19.03
CA GLY A 47 9.32 -7.46 -20.01
C GLY A 47 8.82 -7.71 -21.44
N PHE A 48 8.65 -6.65 -22.22
CA PHE A 48 8.35 -6.72 -23.65
C PHE A 48 9.51 -6.15 -24.45
N TYR A 49 9.81 -6.76 -25.59
CA TYR A 49 10.67 -6.15 -26.60
C TYR A 49 9.79 -5.26 -27.48
N ILE A 50 10.00 -3.95 -27.40
CA ILE A 50 9.21 -2.93 -28.11
C ILE A 50 10.17 -2.05 -28.90
N GLN A 51 9.73 -1.57 -30.07
CA GLN A 51 10.47 -0.58 -30.84
C GLN A 51 10.46 0.79 -30.14
N GLU A 52 11.57 1.53 -30.25
CA GLU A 52 11.78 2.80 -29.54
C GLU A 52 10.65 3.83 -29.78
N LEU A 53 10.16 3.95 -31.02
CA LEU A 53 9.06 4.86 -31.36
C LEU A 53 7.76 4.54 -30.60
N HIS A 54 7.45 3.25 -30.44
CA HIS A 54 6.27 2.82 -29.69
C HIS A 54 6.44 3.03 -28.19
N SER A 55 7.67 2.89 -27.66
CA SER A 55 7.97 3.25 -26.27
C SER A 55 7.74 4.74 -26.03
N MET A 56 8.31 5.60 -26.89
CA MET A 56 8.15 7.06 -26.77
C MET A 56 6.69 7.50 -26.87
N ALA A 57 5.92 6.91 -27.79
CA ALA A 57 4.50 7.20 -27.94
C ALA A 57 3.70 6.78 -26.70
N PHE A 58 4.04 5.63 -26.10
CA PHE A 58 3.42 5.18 -24.87
C PHE A 58 3.75 6.09 -23.69
N ASP A 59 5.01 6.50 -23.53
CA ASP A 59 5.44 7.41 -22.47
C ASP A 59 4.72 8.77 -22.56
N ARG A 60 4.56 9.29 -23.78
CA ARG A 60 3.78 10.51 -24.01
C ARG A 60 2.32 10.35 -23.61
N LEU A 61 1.68 9.24 -23.98
CA LEU A 61 0.30 8.94 -23.63
C LEU A 61 0.12 8.80 -22.11
N VAL A 62 1.06 8.14 -21.43
CA VAL A 62 1.09 8.03 -19.97
C VAL A 62 1.21 9.42 -19.34
N PHE A 63 2.07 10.29 -19.87
CA PHE A 63 2.25 11.64 -19.34
C PHE A 63 0.96 12.47 -19.46
N GLU A 64 0.34 12.45 -20.64
CA GLU A 64 -0.92 13.16 -20.89
C GLU A 64 -2.05 12.64 -19.99
N GLN A 65 -2.18 11.31 -19.83
CA GLN A 65 -3.22 10.75 -18.96
C GLN A 65 -2.94 10.90 -17.47
N LYS A 66 -1.68 10.95 -17.07
CA LYS A 66 -1.31 11.26 -15.69
C LYS A 66 -1.72 12.69 -15.33
N GLN A 67 -1.56 13.65 -16.25
CA GLN A 67 -2.06 15.02 -16.05
C GLN A 67 -3.58 15.11 -16.03
N ALA A 68 -4.27 14.39 -16.92
CA ALA A 68 -5.72 14.55 -17.09
C ALA A 68 -6.58 13.73 -16.11
N LYS A 69 -6.20 12.47 -15.82
CA LYS A 69 -7.05 11.51 -15.09
C LYS A 69 -6.36 10.84 -13.90
N GLY A 70 -5.09 11.12 -13.65
CA GLY A 70 -4.32 10.50 -12.56
C GLY A 70 -4.06 8.99 -12.71
N LYS A 71 -4.41 8.40 -13.87
CA LYS A 71 -4.14 6.99 -14.17
C LYS A 71 -2.64 6.73 -14.24
N LYS A 72 -2.19 5.60 -13.69
CA LYS A 72 -0.77 5.23 -13.67
C LYS A 72 -0.42 4.37 -14.90
N ALA A 73 0.87 4.37 -15.27
CA ALA A 73 1.40 3.57 -16.39
C ALA A 73 0.95 2.08 -16.38
N PRO A 74 0.87 1.37 -15.23
CA PRO A 74 0.43 -0.02 -15.21
C PRO A 74 -1.04 -0.19 -15.59
N GLU A 75 -1.91 0.73 -15.21
CA GLU A 75 -3.35 0.66 -15.52
C GLU A 75 -3.60 0.85 -17.00
N LEU A 76 -2.84 1.76 -17.64
CA LEU A 76 -2.89 1.95 -19.09
C LEU A 76 -2.33 0.76 -19.84
N ALA A 77 -1.30 0.10 -19.30
CA ALA A 77 -0.76 -1.13 -19.88
C ALA A 77 -1.77 -2.29 -19.78
N GLU A 78 -2.44 -2.46 -18.64
CA GLU A 78 -3.53 -3.42 -18.46
C GLU A 78 -4.68 -3.15 -19.43
N GLU A 79 -5.11 -1.88 -19.57
CA GLU A 79 -6.15 -1.45 -20.52
C GLU A 79 -5.75 -1.75 -21.98
N ALA A 80 -4.49 -1.51 -22.35
CA ALA A 80 -3.98 -1.85 -23.68
C ALA A 80 -3.99 -3.36 -23.94
N ILE A 81 -3.62 -4.17 -22.96
CA ILE A 81 -3.67 -5.64 -23.06
C ILE A 81 -5.11 -6.12 -23.20
N GLU A 82 -6.05 -5.58 -22.42
CA GLU A 82 -7.48 -5.89 -22.55
C GLU A 82 -8.03 -5.56 -23.95
N LEU A 83 -7.64 -4.42 -24.52
CA LEU A 83 -8.03 -4.05 -25.88
C LEU A 83 -7.46 -5.02 -26.93
N LEU A 84 -6.22 -5.47 -26.76
CA LEU A 84 -5.63 -6.49 -27.63
C LEU A 84 -6.36 -7.83 -27.50
N LEU A 85 -6.64 -8.28 -26.28
CA LEU A 85 -7.37 -9.53 -26.03
C LEU A 85 -8.77 -9.49 -26.66
N LYS A 86 -9.50 -8.38 -26.49
CA LYS A 86 -10.80 -8.13 -27.15
C LYS A 86 -10.70 -8.23 -28.67
N LYS A 87 -9.66 -7.65 -29.27
CA LYS A 87 -9.44 -7.71 -30.73
C LYS A 87 -9.25 -9.14 -31.25
N TYR A 88 -8.59 -10.00 -30.47
CA TYR A 88 -8.35 -11.40 -30.84
C TYR A 88 -9.39 -12.38 -30.27
N GLY A 89 -10.46 -11.88 -29.65
CA GLY A 89 -11.57 -12.70 -29.14
C GLY A 89 -11.25 -13.51 -27.87
N LEU A 90 -10.14 -13.22 -27.19
CA LEU A 90 -9.74 -13.87 -25.94
C LEU A 90 -10.33 -13.09 -24.76
N LYS A 91 -10.87 -13.79 -23.76
CA LYS A 91 -11.36 -13.19 -22.51
C LYS A 91 -10.43 -13.58 -21.37
N ILE A 92 -10.17 -12.64 -20.46
CA ILE A 92 -9.35 -12.88 -19.27
C ILE A 92 -9.97 -13.96 -18.38
N ASN A 93 -11.30 -14.11 -18.39
CA ASN A 93 -12.01 -15.12 -17.60
C ASN A 93 -11.85 -16.56 -18.14
N ASP A 94 -11.31 -16.75 -19.35
CA ASP A 94 -11.09 -18.06 -19.95
C ASP A 94 -9.64 -18.57 -19.74
N ILE A 95 -8.83 -17.87 -18.91
CA ILE A 95 -7.44 -18.19 -18.53
C ILE A 95 -7.37 -18.31 -17.00
#